data_AF-A0A8H6P1Z9-F1
#
_entry.id   AF-A0A8H6P1Z9-F1
#
_cell.length_a   1.000
_cell.length_b   1.000
_cell.length_c   1.000
_cell.angle_alpha   90.00
_cell.angle_beta   90.00
_cell.angle_gamma   90.00
#
_symmetry.space_group_name_H-M   'P 1'
#
loop_
_entity.id
_entity.type
_entity.pdbx_description
1 polymer ?
#
loop_
_entity_poly.entity_id
_entity_poly.type
_entity_poly.pdbx_seq_one_letter_code
_entity_poly.pdbx_strand_id
1 'polypeptide(L)'
;MTGVPSEPSWIEDARIVTRDRPEPSYYGPNFQKPPGKRSSSLAGGDIRHPQMPDPFVKRPNPYPPPVEREYNEYKARGHEYSTAQRTAKVANAVANTGRADPQFREKVERAAQAAAGARVAANTTAAYRSGFGHKYPYANETPKKVIDHHKEAYTYKEAGAAWRVKEQKQRKKL
;
A
#
# COMPACT_ATOMS: atom_id res chain seq x y z
N MET A 1 -19.68 -21.22 72.09
CA MET A 1 -20.26 -20.27 71.11
C MET A 1 -19.27 -19.13 70.93
N THR A 2 -18.57 -19.09 69.81
CA THR A 2 -17.55 -18.08 69.51
C THR A 2 -17.65 -17.74 68.03
N GLY A 3 -18.41 -16.69 67.70
CA GLY A 3 -18.49 -16.18 66.34
C GLY A 3 -17.27 -15.33 66.03
N VAL A 4 -16.50 -15.70 65.01
CA VAL A 4 -15.49 -14.84 64.41
C VAL A 4 -16.14 -14.23 63.16
N PRO A 5 -16.35 -12.90 63.09
CA PRO A 5 -16.80 -12.27 61.86
C PRO A 5 -15.68 -12.34 60.81
N SER A 6 -16.01 -12.83 59.63
CA SER A 6 -15.11 -12.94 58.49
C SER A 6 -14.60 -11.58 58.02
N GLU A 7 -13.29 -11.46 57.79
CA GLU A 7 -12.71 -10.31 57.09
C GLU A 7 -13.29 -10.22 55.65
N PRO A 8 -13.68 -9.03 55.18
CA PRO A 8 -14.10 -8.86 53.78
C PRO A 8 -12.88 -8.94 52.86
N SER A 9 -12.84 -9.99 52.03
CA SER A 9 -11.79 -10.27 51.07
C SER A 9 -11.81 -9.31 49.88
N TRP A 10 -11.19 -8.13 50.03
CA TRP A 10 -11.03 -7.14 48.95
C TRP A 10 -9.93 -7.50 47.92
N ILE A 11 -9.53 -8.77 47.84
CA ILE A 11 -8.54 -9.30 46.89
C ILE A 11 -9.16 -10.48 46.11
N GLU A 12 -10.26 -10.23 45.41
CA GLU A 12 -10.69 -11.04 44.25
C GLU A 12 -11.84 -10.35 43.50
N ASP A 13 -11.52 -9.41 42.59
CA ASP A 13 -12.31 -9.24 41.35
C ASP A 13 -11.59 -8.37 40.30
N ALA A 14 -10.41 -8.84 39.86
CA ALA A 14 -9.82 -8.40 38.59
C ALA A 14 -10.47 -9.10 37.37
N ARG A 15 -11.74 -9.54 37.50
CA ARG A 15 -12.57 -10.01 36.38
C ARG A 15 -13.03 -8.82 35.55
N ILE A 16 -12.10 -8.25 34.80
CA ILE A 16 -12.39 -7.24 33.79
C ILE A 16 -13.45 -7.83 32.85
N VAL A 17 -14.64 -7.23 32.88
CA VAL A 17 -15.78 -7.63 32.05
C VAL A 17 -15.51 -7.22 30.60
N THR A 18 -14.69 -8.00 29.88
CA THR A 18 -14.50 -7.88 28.43
C THR A 18 -15.68 -8.52 27.68
N ARG A 19 -16.90 -8.04 27.95
CA ARG A 19 -18.07 -8.38 27.13
C ARG A 19 -17.91 -7.79 25.74
N ASP A 20 -17.85 -8.68 24.75
CA ASP A 20 -18.43 -8.51 23.41
C ASP A 20 -18.01 -7.27 22.60
N ARG A 21 -16.72 -6.92 22.59
CA ARG A 21 -16.16 -6.17 21.46
C ARG A 21 -15.77 -7.17 20.34
N PRO A 22 -16.52 -7.26 19.22
CA PRO A 22 -16.13 -8.13 18.11
C PRO A 22 -14.77 -7.67 17.57
N GLU A 23 -13.88 -8.61 17.26
CA GLU A 23 -12.49 -8.26 16.94
C GLU A 23 -12.36 -7.21 15.81
N PRO A 24 -11.58 -6.13 16.01
CA PRO A 24 -10.98 -5.14 15.08
C PRO A 24 -10.96 -5.30 13.54
N SER A 25 -11.99 -5.83 12.86
CA SER A 25 -11.98 -6.47 11.52
C SER A 25 -10.89 -6.00 10.54
N TYR A 26 -10.12 -6.94 9.94
CA TYR A 26 -9.01 -6.64 9.01
C TYR A 26 -9.38 -5.65 7.90
N TYR A 27 -10.64 -5.65 7.49
CA TYR A 27 -11.16 -4.82 6.42
C TYR A 27 -11.47 -3.40 6.89
N GLY A 28 -10.95 -2.40 6.17
CA GLY A 28 -11.34 -0.99 6.36
C GLY A 28 -12.84 -0.77 6.11
N PRO A 29 -13.44 0.36 6.55
CA PRO A 29 -14.90 0.57 6.53
C PRO A 29 -15.56 0.36 5.16
N ASN A 30 -14.84 0.61 4.05
CA ASN A 30 -15.35 0.43 2.69
C ASN A 30 -15.39 -1.05 2.23
N PHE A 31 -14.86 -1.96 3.05
CA PHE A 31 -14.64 -3.38 2.74
C PHE A 31 -15.22 -4.34 3.82
N GLN A 32 -15.94 -3.82 4.83
CA GLN A 32 -16.51 -4.62 5.92
C GLN A 32 -17.65 -5.59 5.50
N LYS A 33 -18.00 -5.67 4.20
CA LYS A 33 -19.02 -6.60 3.68
C LYS A 33 -18.36 -7.73 2.86
N PRO A 34 -18.78 -9.00 3.07
CA PRO A 34 -18.19 -10.19 2.43
C PRO A 34 -18.37 -10.20 0.89
N PRO A 35 -17.63 -11.07 0.15
CA PRO A 35 -17.57 -11.03 -1.31
C PRO A 35 -18.96 -11.21 -1.94
N GLY A 36 -19.32 -10.29 -2.82
CA GLY A 36 -20.63 -10.26 -3.50
C GLY A 36 -21.25 -8.86 -3.57
N LYS A 37 -20.89 -7.96 -2.65
CA LYS A 37 -21.28 -6.54 -2.73
C LYS A 37 -20.05 -5.68 -3.03
N ARG A 38 -19.96 -5.20 -4.28
CA ARG A 38 -18.95 -4.22 -4.73
C ARG A 38 -18.85 -3.07 -3.72
N SER A 39 -17.64 -2.58 -3.48
CA SER A 39 -17.38 -1.45 -2.57
C SER A 39 -18.28 -0.25 -2.96
N SER A 40 -19.26 0.08 -2.12
CA SER A 40 -20.22 1.15 -2.39
C SER A 40 -19.61 2.55 -2.40
N SER A 41 -18.32 2.68 -2.07
CA SER A 41 -17.62 3.95 -1.83
C SER A 41 -16.67 4.38 -2.96
N LEU A 42 -16.40 3.54 -3.98
CA LEU A 42 -15.45 3.89 -5.05
C LEU A 42 -16.11 4.52 -6.28
N ALA A 43 -17.42 4.35 -6.47
CA ALA A 43 -18.15 4.84 -7.65
C ALA A 43 -18.80 6.23 -7.47
N GLY A 44 -18.84 6.77 -6.25
CA GLY A 44 -19.65 7.95 -5.89
C GLY A 44 -18.90 9.08 -5.18
N GLY A 45 -17.56 9.13 -5.24
CA GLY A 45 -16.76 10.19 -4.60
C GLY A 45 -16.54 10.06 -3.09
N ASP A 46 -17.46 9.39 -2.38
CA ASP A 46 -17.44 9.16 -0.93
C ASP A 46 -16.37 8.14 -0.47
N ILE A 47 -15.09 8.46 -0.65
CA ILE A 47 -13.99 7.69 -0.06
C ILE A 47 -13.96 7.94 1.45
N ARG A 48 -14.66 7.12 2.23
CA ARG A 48 -14.57 7.15 3.69
C ARG A 48 -13.16 6.71 4.10
N HIS A 49 -12.41 7.60 4.72
CA HIS A 49 -11.13 7.24 5.31
C HIS A 49 -11.35 6.36 6.56
N PRO A 50 -10.56 5.29 6.74
CA PRO A 50 -10.67 4.45 7.93
C PRO A 50 -10.30 5.24 9.18
N GLN A 51 -11.24 5.36 10.12
CA GLN A 51 -10.90 5.75 11.49
C GLN A 51 -10.08 4.61 12.12
N MET A 52 -8.99 4.98 12.80
CA MET A 52 -8.14 4.04 13.52
C MET A 52 -8.82 3.69 14.85
N PRO A 53 -8.81 2.41 15.29
CA PRO A 53 -9.28 2.06 16.62
C PRO A 53 -8.39 2.74 17.68
N ASP A 54 -9.03 3.19 18.76
CA ASP A 54 -8.39 3.71 19.96
C ASP A 54 -8.81 2.84 21.17
N PRO A 55 -7.87 2.17 21.87
CA PRO A 55 -6.44 2.07 21.56
C PRO A 55 -6.15 1.34 20.25
N PHE A 56 -5.01 1.64 19.63
CA PHE A 56 -4.58 0.98 18.40
C PHE A 56 -4.27 -0.50 18.64
N VAL A 57 -5.19 -1.38 18.23
CA VAL A 57 -4.98 -2.84 18.25
C VAL A 57 -4.31 -3.27 16.95
N LYS A 58 -3.01 -3.56 17.02
CA LYS A 58 -2.30 -4.29 15.95
C LYS A 58 -2.96 -5.66 15.77
N ARG A 59 -3.47 -5.96 14.58
CA ARG A 59 -4.01 -7.30 14.29
C ARG A 59 -2.89 -8.35 14.22
N PRO A 60 -3.16 -9.60 14.62
CA PRO A 60 -2.12 -10.61 14.80
C PRO A 60 -1.41 -10.95 13.49
N ASN A 61 -0.13 -11.27 13.66
CA ASN A 61 0.72 -11.97 12.71
C ASN A 61 0.73 -13.45 13.13
N PRO A 62 0.59 -14.45 12.23
CA PRO A 62 0.52 -14.33 10.77
C PRO A 62 -0.79 -13.72 10.28
N TYR A 63 -0.74 -13.06 9.12
CA TYR A 63 -1.95 -12.68 8.38
C TYR A 63 -2.69 -13.94 7.90
N PRO A 64 -4.03 -13.91 7.81
CA PRO A 64 -4.77 -15.00 7.16
C PRO A 64 -4.39 -15.09 5.67
N PRO A 65 -4.38 -16.29 5.05
CA PRO A 65 -3.86 -16.52 3.70
C PRO A 65 -4.31 -15.53 2.59
N PRO A 66 -5.59 -15.08 2.49
CA PRO A 66 -5.96 -14.09 1.48
C PRO A 66 -5.32 -12.71 1.70
N VAL A 67 -5.09 -12.31 2.95
CA VAL A 67 -4.44 -11.03 3.31
C VAL A 67 -2.94 -11.13 3.10
N GLU A 68 -2.33 -12.27 3.45
CA GLU A 68 -0.91 -12.54 3.18
C GLU A 68 -0.59 -12.51 1.68
N ARG A 69 -1.43 -13.14 0.84
CA ARG A 69 -1.27 -13.09 -0.62
C ARG A 69 -1.30 -11.66 -1.16
N GLU A 70 -2.26 -10.85 -0.74
CA GLU A 70 -2.36 -9.45 -1.18
C GLU A 70 -1.25 -8.56 -0.59
N TYR A 71 -0.74 -8.89 0.61
CA TYR A 71 0.45 -8.26 1.19
C TYR A 71 1.68 -8.53 0.30
N ASN A 72 1.93 -9.81 -0.01
CA ASN A 72 3.04 -10.23 -0.86
C ASN A 72 2.93 -9.64 -2.27
N GLU A 73 1.73 -9.52 -2.82
CA GLU A 73 1.52 -8.91 -4.14
C GLU A 73 1.87 -7.41 -4.16
N TYR A 74 1.40 -6.59 -3.22
CA TYR A 74 1.76 -5.15 -3.23
C TYR A 74 3.27 -4.95 -3.01
N LYS A 75 3.92 -5.80 -2.21
CA LYS A 75 5.38 -5.82 -2.06
C LYS A 75 6.08 -6.15 -3.37
N ALA A 76 5.62 -7.18 -4.08
CA ALA A 76 6.16 -7.58 -5.38
C ALA A 76 6.09 -6.43 -6.41
N ARG A 77 4.97 -5.68 -6.47
CA ARG A 77 4.87 -4.48 -7.33
C ARG A 77 5.95 -3.43 -7.02
N GLY A 78 6.29 -3.24 -5.75
CA GLY A 78 7.42 -2.39 -5.34
C GLY A 78 8.75 -2.82 -5.95
N HIS A 79 9.05 -4.13 -5.93
CA HIS A 79 10.26 -4.70 -6.54
C HIS A 79 10.24 -4.63 -8.09
N GLU A 80 9.07 -4.83 -8.71
CA GLU A 80 8.87 -4.63 -10.16
C GLU A 80 9.20 -3.18 -10.55
N TYR A 81 8.68 -2.19 -9.81
CA TYR A 81 9.02 -0.79 -10.03
C TYR A 81 10.50 -0.49 -9.80
N SER A 82 11.13 -0.98 -8.72
CA SER A 82 12.58 -0.79 -8.52
C SER A 82 13.41 -1.35 -9.67
N THR A 83 12.97 -2.46 -10.29
CA THR A 83 13.64 -3.07 -11.45
C THR A 83 13.39 -2.26 -12.72
N ALA A 84 12.13 -1.92 -13.03
CA ALA A 84 11.80 -1.07 -14.17
C ALA A 84 12.48 0.31 -14.10
N GLN A 85 12.58 0.90 -12.90
CA GLN A 85 13.28 2.16 -12.66
C GLN A 85 14.79 2.06 -12.98
N ARG A 86 15.44 0.95 -12.60
CA ARG A 86 16.86 0.70 -12.93
C ARG A 86 17.05 0.57 -14.44
N THR A 87 16.25 -0.26 -15.11
CA THR A 87 16.28 -0.43 -16.58
C THR A 87 16.05 0.90 -17.29
N ALA A 88 15.08 1.70 -16.85
CA ALA A 88 14.80 3.01 -17.43
C ALA A 88 15.91 4.02 -17.20
N LYS A 89 16.58 4.03 -16.03
CA LYS A 89 17.76 4.88 -15.77
C LYS A 89 18.90 4.54 -16.73
N VAL A 90 19.24 3.25 -16.88
CA VAL A 90 20.30 2.78 -17.81
C VAL A 90 19.97 3.16 -19.26
N ALA A 91 18.77 2.83 -19.73
CA ALA A 91 18.37 3.13 -21.11
C ALA A 91 18.36 4.65 -21.40
N ASN A 92 17.89 5.48 -20.44
CA ASN A 92 17.91 6.94 -20.61
C ASN A 92 19.32 7.54 -20.63
N ALA A 93 20.30 6.93 -19.95
CA ALA A 93 21.69 7.35 -20.03
C ALA A 93 22.28 7.07 -21.43
N VAL A 94 22.05 5.87 -21.97
CA VAL A 94 22.52 5.46 -23.30
C VAL A 94 21.85 6.27 -24.43
N ALA A 95 20.59 6.67 -24.26
CA ALA A 95 19.86 7.50 -25.23
C ALA A 95 20.29 8.98 -25.28
N ASN A 96 21.32 9.39 -24.54
CA ASN A 96 21.93 10.72 -24.66
C ASN A 96 23.14 10.74 -25.61
N THR A 97 23.25 9.76 -26.51
CA THR A 97 24.16 9.81 -27.66
C THR A 97 23.70 10.86 -28.69
N GLY A 98 24.63 11.30 -29.55
CA GLY A 98 24.38 12.26 -30.62
C GLY A 98 23.61 11.65 -31.80
N ARG A 99 22.95 12.50 -32.60
CA ARG A 99 22.18 12.07 -33.79
C ARG A 99 23.01 11.37 -34.88
N ALA A 100 24.33 11.53 -34.87
CA ALA A 100 25.26 10.86 -35.78
C ALA A 100 25.61 9.41 -35.35
N ASP A 101 25.22 8.97 -34.15
CA ASP A 101 25.37 7.59 -33.71
C ASP A 101 24.47 6.68 -34.58
N PRO A 102 24.99 5.63 -35.24
CA PRO A 102 24.19 4.79 -36.13
C PRO A 102 23.07 4.04 -35.41
N GLN A 103 23.15 3.88 -34.08
CA GLN A 103 22.11 3.29 -33.24
C GLN A 103 21.29 4.35 -32.48
N PHE A 104 21.42 5.65 -32.79
CA PHE A 104 20.70 6.74 -32.11
C PHE A 104 19.21 6.43 -31.98
N ARG A 105 18.57 6.04 -33.09
CA ARG A 105 17.14 5.74 -33.14
C ARG A 105 16.76 4.57 -32.21
N GLU A 106 17.46 3.45 -32.32
CA GLU A 106 17.24 2.26 -31.47
C GLU A 106 17.43 2.59 -29.97
N LYS A 107 18.50 3.33 -29.63
CA LYS A 107 18.80 3.75 -28.26
C LYS A 107 17.69 4.63 -27.68
N VAL A 108 17.19 5.60 -28.47
CA VAL A 108 16.09 6.49 -28.08
C VAL A 108 14.76 5.74 -27.98
N GLU A 109 14.42 4.85 -28.91
CA GLU A 109 13.22 4.01 -28.86
C GLU A 109 13.23 3.09 -27.64
N ARG A 110 14.35 2.41 -27.36
CA ARG A 110 14.55 1.61 -26.14
C ARG A 110 14.38 2.43 -24.86
N ALA A 111 14.89 3.67 -24.82
CA ALA A 111 14.72 4.54 -23.66
C ALA A 111 13.28 5.05 -23.48
N ALA A 112 12.55 5.32 -24.57
CA ALA A 112 11.13 5.66 -24.52
C ALA A 112 10.30 4.47 -24.01
N GLN A 113 10.55 3.25 -24.50
CA GLN A 113 9.90 2.02 -24.03
C GLN A 113 10.20 1.75 -22.56
N ALA A 114 11.47 1.85 -22.13
CA ALA A 114 11.84 1.63 -20.73
C ALA A 114 11.23 2.68 -19.78
N ALA A 115 11.15 3.95 -20.20
CA ALA A 115 10.45 4.99 -19.45
C ALA A 115 8.94 4.72 -19.35
N ALA A 116 8.31 4.24 -20.42
CA ALA A 116 6.90 3.82 -20.40
C ALA A 116 6.67 2.64 -19.43
N GLY A 117 7.57 1.65 -19.43
CA GLY A 117 7.54 0.53 -18.48
C GLY A 117 7.68 0.98 -17.02
N ALA A 118 8.64 1.87 -16.73
CA ALA A 118 8.81 2.43 -15.39
C ALA A 118 7.60 3.28 -14.95
N ARG A 119 6.95 4.01 -15.86
CA ARG A 119 5.69 4.72 -15.62
C ARG A 119 4.55 3.76 -15.24
N VAL A 120 4.38 2.68 -16.01
CA VAL A 120 3.34 1.67 -15.72
C VAL A 120 3.60 1.02 -14.36
N ALA A 121 4.82 0.54 -14.10
CA ALA A 121 5.17 -0.09 -12.84
C ALA A 121 5.00 0.86 -11.63
N ALA A 122 5.33 2.15 -11.78
CA ALA A 122 5.11 3.16 -10.74
C ALA A 122 3.62 3.34 -10.42
N ASN A 123 2.79 3.54 -11.45
CA ASN A 123 1.34 3.70 -11.29
C ASN A 123 0.68 2.44 -10.70
N THR A 124 1.09 1.25 -11.14
CA THR A 124 0.67 -0.03 -10.57
C THR A 124 1.06 -0.12 -9.09
N THR A 125 2.31 0.19 -8.74
CA THR A 125 2.76 0.18 -7.33
C THR A 125 1.95 1.15 -6.46
N ALA A 126 1.68 2.36 -6.98
CA ALA A 126 0.84 3.34 -6.29
C ALA A 126 -0.58 2.80 -6.03
N ALA A 127 -1.21 2.20 -7.04
CA ALA A 127 -2.56 1.65 -6.96
C ALA A 127 -2.65 0.42 -6.02
N TYR A 128 -1.69 -0.50 -6.08
CA TYR A 128 -1.65 -1.66 -5.17
C TYR A 128 -1.40 -1.22 -3.73
N ARG A 129 -0.50 -0.26 -3.50
CA ARG A 129 -0.21 0.23 -2.15
C ARG A 129 -1.36 1.03 -1.53
N SER A 130 -2.02 1.90 -2.31
CA SER A 130 -3.20 2.62 -1.83
C SER A 130 -4.37 1.66 -1.62
N GLY A 131 -4.62 0.76 -2.57
CA GLY A 131 -5.64 -0.29 -2.47
C GLY A 131 -5.45 -1.15 -1.21
N PHE A 132 -4.24 -1.64 -0.96
CA PHE A 132 -3.91 -2.39 0.26
C PHE A 132 -4.12 -1.54 1.53
N GLY A 133 -3.68 -0.28 1.54
CA GLY A 133 -3.87 0.61 2.69
C GLY A 133 -5.33 0.94 3.01
N HIS A 134 -6.17 1.13 1.97
CA HIS A 134 -7.62 1.33 2.13
C HIS A 134 -8.37 0.06 2.49
N LYS A 135 -7.93 -1.10 1.97
CA LYS A 135 -8.56 -2.40 2.23
C LYS A 135 -8.17 -2.97 3.60
N TYR A 136 -6.93 -2.78 4.03
CA TYR A 136 -6.36 -3.34 5.26
C TYR A 136 -5.64 -2.27 6.11
N PRO A 137 -6.33 -1.21 6.57
CA PRO A 137 -5.70 -0.15 7.35
C PRO A 137 -5.04 -0.67 8.64
N TYR A 138 -5.66 -1.68 9.26
CA TYR A 138 -5.22 -2.29 10.52
C TYR A 138 -4.19 -3.43 10.36
N ALA A 139 -3.79 -3.76 9.12
CA ALA A 139 -2.68 -4.69 8.88
C ALA A 139 -1.30 -4.02 9.06
N ASN A 140 -1.23 -2.69 9.04
CA ASN A 140 0.00 -1.95 9.27
C ASN A 140 0.41 -1.97 10.75
N GLU A 141 1.71 -1.93 11.04
CA GLU A 141 2.24 -2.15 12.40
C GLU A 141 1.91 -1.02 13.39
N THR A 142 1.70 0.19 12.91
CA THR A 142 1.40 1.40 13.70
C THR A 142 0.59 2.40 12.88
N PRO A 143 -0.10 3.38 13.51
CA PRO A 143 -0.74 4.48 12.79
C PRO A 143 0.23 5.28 11.89
N LYS A 144 1.49 5.42 12.31
CA LYS A 144 2.56 6.03 11.49
C LYS A 144 2.78 5.27 10.19
N LYS A 145 2.81 3.93 10.21
CA LYS A 145 2.95 3.11 9.00
C LYS A 145 1.77 3.27 8.03
N VAL A 146 0.56 3.55 8.51
CA VAL A 146 -0.60 3.88 7.65
C VAL A 146 -0.35 5.19 6.89
N ILE A 147 0.10 6.23 7.60
CA ILE A 147 0.46 7.53 7.00
C ILE A 147 1.61 7.37 6.00
N ASP A 148 2.66 6.62 6.36
CA ASP A 148 3.80 6.35 5.49
C ASP A 148 3.39 5.55 4.24
N HIS A 149 2.44 4.61 4.35
CA HIS A 149 1.85 3.93 3.20
C HIS A 149 1.16 4.88 2.21
N HIS A 150 0.40 5.86 2.70
CA HIS A 150 -0.22 6.88 1.86
C HIS A 150 0.82 7.80 1.20
N LYS A 151 1.85 8.23 1.95
CA LYS A 151 2.97 9.03 1.42
C LYS A 151 3.72 8.28 0.32
N GLU A 152 4.09 7.03 0.56
CA GLU A 152 4.80 6.19 -0.43
C GLU A 152 3.94 5.96 -1.69
N ALA A 153 2.63 5.70 -1.55
CA ALA A 153 1.73 5.60 -2.70
C ALA A 153 1.70 6.90 -3.53
N TYR A 154 1.69 8.06 -2.87
CA TYR A 154 1.80 9.36 -3.53
C TYR A 154 3.16 9.53 -4.22
N THR A 155 4.27 9.16 -3.58
CA THR A 155 5.61 9.18 -4.20
C THR A 155 5.68 8.33 -5.47
N TYR A 156 5.06 7.15 -5.49
CA TYR A 156 5.00 6.32 -6.70
C TYR A 156 4.14 6.95 -7.82
N LYS A 157 3.03 7.62 -7.46
CA LYS A 157 2.20 8.37 -8.43
C LYS A 157 3.00 9.51 -9.08
N GLU A 158 3.69 10.32 -8.29
CA GLU A 158 4.55 11.40 -8.79
C GLU A 158 5.72 10.87 -9.62
N ALA A 159 6.32 9.74 -9.22
CA ALA A 159 7.34 9.08 -10.03
C ALA A 159 6.80 8.60 -11.39
N GLY A 160 5.55 8.12 -11.45
CA GLY A 160 4.86 7.78 -12.69
C GLY A 160 4.67 8.99 -13.62
N ALA A 161 4.32 10.15 -13.07
CA ALA A 161 4.25 11.41 -13.81
C ALA A 161 5.64 11.84 -14.33
N ALA A 162 6.68 11.76 -13.50
CA ALA A 162 8.06 12.06 -13.91
C ALA A 162 8.57 11.13 -15.03
N TRP A 163 8.21 9.84 -15.00
CA TRP A 163 8.53 8.90 -16.08
C TRP A 163 7.77 9.21 -17.37
N ARG A 164 6.53 9.72 -17.30
CA ARG A 164 5.79 10.22 -18.49
C ARG A 164 6.54 11.36 -19.19
N VAL A 165 7.06 12.33 -18.43
CA VAL A 165 7.84 13.45 -18.99
C VAL A 165 9.11 12.96 -19.67
N LYS A 166 9.81 11.98 -19.08
CA LYS A 166 11.00 11.35 -19.68
C LYS A 166 10.65 10.57 -20.96
N GLU A 167 9.58 9.78 -20.95
CA GLU A 167 9.05 9.08 -22.13
C GLU A 167 8.81 10.08 -23.27
N GLN A 168 8.05 11.16 -23.00
CA GLN A 168 7.77 12.21 -23.98
C GLN A 168 9.05 12.91 -24.49
N LYS A 169 10.03 13.17 -23.61
CA LYS A 169 11.31 13.77 -24.01
C LYS A 169 12.09 12.88 -24.98
N GLN A 170 12.13 11.55 -24.77
CA GLN A 170 12.79 10.63 -25.70
C GLN A 170 12.00 10.53 -27.01
N ARG A 171 10.66 10.44 -26.97
CA ARG A 171 9.82 10.41 -28.19
C ARG A 171 9.99 11.64 -29.07
N LYS A 172 10.29 12.83 -28.51
CA LYS A 172 10.58 14.07 -29.26
C LYS A 172 11.98 14.11 -29.92
N LYS A 173 12.86 13.14 -29.65
CA LYS A 173 14.19 13.06 -30.28
C LYS A 173 14.16 12.31 -31.62
N LEU A 174 13.21 11.39 -31.76
CA LEU A 174 12.87 10.64 -32.98
C LEU A 174 12.30 11.59 -34.05
#